data_AF-A0A552EII1-F1
#
_entry.id   AF-A0A552EII1-F1
#
_cell.length_a   1.000
_cell.length_b   1.000
_cell.length_c   1.000
_cell.angle_alpha   90.00
_cell.angle_beta   90.00
_cell.angle_gamma   90.00
#
_symmetry.space_group_name_H-M   'P 1'
#
loop_
_entity.id
_entity.type
_entity.pdbx_description
1 polymer ?
#
loop_
_entity_poly.entity_id
_entity_poly.type
_entity_poly.pdbx_seq_one_letter_code
_entity_poly.pdbx_strand_id
1 'polypeptide(L)'
;IEILSDSTAKVDREEKKQIYQDIFRTPDYFWFDPESLEFAGFTLISGQYQPIAPNSQGWLWSQQLGLYLGLSANKLRYFTSEGELVPTPAEAAQQAENQVEQERQKSAKLAAKLRELGINPDENL
;
A
#
# COMPACT_ATOMS: atom_id res chain seq x y z
N ILE A 1 1.20 9.91 -8.77
CA ILE A 1 0.80 10.53 -7.48
C ILE A 1 1.75 11.69 -7.26
N GLU A 2 1.22 12.89 -7.03
CA GLU A 2 2.02 14.05 -6.61
C GLU A 2 1.89 14.21 -5.08
N ILE A 3 2.99 14.52 -4.41
CA ILE A 3 2.98 14.87 -2.99
C ILE A 3 3.13 16.38 -2.90
N LEU A 4 2.12 17.04 -2.34
CA LEU A 4 2.05 18.49 -2.31
C LEU A 4 2.97 19.06 -1.23
N SER A 5 3.58 20.20 -1.54
CA SER A 5 4.14 21.13 -0.58
C SER A 5 3.60 22.53 -0.85
N ASP A 6 3.74 23.46 0.08
CA ASP A 6 3.31 24.87 -0.08
C ASP A 6 3.72 25.49 -1.43
N SER A 7 4.93 25.15 -1.91
CA SER A 7 5.48 25.64 -3.18
C SER A 7 4.92 24.96 -4.44
N THR A 8 4.39 23.74 -4.37
CA THR A 8 3.96 22.96 -5.56
C THR A 8 2.44 22.82 -5.66
N ALA A 9 1.73 23.08 -4.56
CA ALA A 9 0.33 22.72 -4.42
C ALA A 9 -0.59 23.34 -5.49
N LYS A 10 -0.31 24.57 -5.96
CA LYS A 10 -1.10 25.19 -7.05
C LYS A 10 -0.83 24.53 -8.40
N VAL A 11 0.44 24.35 -8.75
CA VAL A 11 0.89 23.77 -10.03
C VAL A 11 0.40 22.33 -10.17
N ASP A 12 0.45 21.57 -9.08
CA ASP A 12 0.03 20.16 -9.07
C ASP A 12 -1.50 20.01 -9.17
N ARG A 13 -2.28 20.91 -8.55
CA ARG A 13 -3.75 20.88 -8.63
C ARG A 13 -4.28 21.34 -9.98
N GLU A 14 -3.58 22.24 -10.67
CA GLU A 14 -4.04 22.88 -11.91
C GLU A 14 -3.24 22.41 -13.14
N GLU A 15 -2.02 22.93 -13.32
CA GLU A 15 -1.23 22.80 -14.56
C GLU A 15 -0.83 21.35 -14.86
N LYS A 16 -0.24 20.65 -13.89
CA LYS A 16 0.19 19.26 -14.09
C LYS A 16 -1.00 18.36 -14.37
N LYS A 17 -2.12 18.56 -13.67
CA LYS A 17 -3.34 17.81 -13.91
C LYS A 17 -3.80 17.94 -15.36
N GLN A 18 -3.74 19.14 -15.94
CA GLN A 18 -4.09 19.34 -17.35
C GLN A 18 -3.10 18.63 -18.30
N ILE A 19 -1.80 18.74 -18.03
CA ILE A 19 -0.75 18.08 -18.84
C ILE A 19 -0.92 16.55 -18.82
N TYR A 20 -1.15 15.96 -17.64
CA TYR A 20 -1.40 14.52 -17.52
C TYR A 20 -2.70 14.11 -18.21
N GLN A 21 -3.73 14.96 -18.18
CA GLN A 21 -5.00 14.70 -18.85
C GLN A 21 -4.89 14.74 -20.38
N ASP A 22 -4.34 15.81 -20.92
CA ASP A 22 -4.50 16.15 -22.35
C ASP A 22 -3.35 15.62 -23.19
N ILE A 23 -2.14 15.58 -22.63
CA ILE A 23 -0.91 15.19 -23.33
C ILE A 23 -0.57 13.73 -23.03
N PHE A 24 -0.34 13.39 -21.75
CA PHE A 24 0.11 12.04 -21.38
C PHE A 24 -1.02 11.02 -21.32
N ARG A 25 -2.27 11.47 -21.18
CA ARG A 25 -3.45 10.61 -21.04
C ARG A 25 -3.27 9.59 -19.90
N THR A 26 -2.65 10.02 -18.80
CA THR A 26 -2.39 9.15 -17.64
C THR A 26 -3.72 8.66 -17.08
N PRO A 27 -3.96 7.34 -16.93
CA PRO A 27 -5.29 6.84 -16.60
C PRO A 27 -5.83 7.33 -15.26
N ASP A 28 -5.00 7.31 -14.20
CA ASP A 28 -5.36 7.84 -12.89
C ASP A 28 -4.34 8.88 -12.43
N TYR A 29 -4.83 9.96 -11.84
CA TYR A 29 -4.03 11.04 -11.25
C TYR A 29 -4.45 11.29 -9.81
N PHE A 30 -3.49 11.28 -8.90
CA PHE A 30 -3.72 11.51 -7.46
C PHE A 30 -2.77 12.57 -6.95
N TRP A 31 -3.22 13.34 -5.97
CA TRP A 31 -2.36 14.18 -5.17
C TRP A 31 -2.69 14.04 -3.68
N PHE A 32 -1.69 14.24 -2.83
CA PHE A 32 -1.80 14.17 -1.38
C PHE A 32 -0.99 15.29 -0.72
N ASP A 33 -1.62 16.05 0.17
CA ASP A 33 -0.98 17.02 1.03
C ASP A 33 -0.68 16.39 2.41
N PRO A 34 0.60 16.20 2.79
CA PRO A 34 0.96 15.58 4.06
C PRO A 34 0.69 16.48 5.28
N GLU A 35 0.52 17.79 5.10
CA GLU A 35 0.26 18.72 6.20
C GLU A 35 -1.23 18.81 6.52
N SER A 36 -2.05 19.08 5.52
CA SER A 36 -3.51 19.19 5.68
C SER A 36 -4.24 17.85 5.64
N LEU A 37 -3.55 16.78 5.21
CA LEU A 37 -4.12 15.47 4.90
C LEU A 37 -5.17 15.49 3.77
N GLU A 38 -5.19 16.56 2.98
CA GLU A 38 -6.02 16.66 1.79
C GLU A 38 -5.58 15.58 0.78
N PHE A 39 -6.53 14.79 0.30
CA PHE A 39 -6.27 13.72 -0.66
C PHE A 39 -7.36 13.67 -1.71
N ALA A 40 -6.96 13.66 -2.99
CA ALA A 40 -7.88 13.45 -4.10
C ALA A 40 -7.29 12.59 -5.20
N GLY A 41 -8.18 12.01 -5.99
CA GLY A 41 -7.89 11.14 -7.12
C GLY A 41 -8.86 11.41 -8.25
N PHE A 42 -8.37 11.24 -9.46
CA PHE A 42 -9.12 11.42 -10.69
C PHE A 42 -8.81 10.28 -11.63
N THR A 43 -9.83 9.83 -12.38
CA THR A 43 -9.69 8.81 -13.42
C THR A 43 -10.10 9.38 -14.76
N LEU A 44 -9.37 9.00 -15.81
CA LEU A 44 -9.56 9.54 -17.16
C LEU A 44 -10.72 8.82 -17.84
N ILE A 45 -11.83 9.52 -18.05
CA ILE A 45 -13.03 9.00 -18.72
C ILE A 45 -13.31 9.87 -19.94
N SER A 46 -13.32 9.24 -21.11
CA SER A 46 -13.54 9.95 -22.40
C SER A 46 -12.61 11.14 -22.58
N GLY A 47 -11.34 10.99 -22.18
CA GLY A 47 -10.30 12.01 -22.33
C GLY A 47 -10.38 13.17 -21.34
N GLN A 48 -11.22 13.09 -20.30
CA GLN A 48 -11.33 14.08 -19.23
C GLN A 48 -11.23 13.41 -17.86
N TYR A 49 -10.56 14.06 -16.92
CA TYR A 49 -10.45 13.58 -15.56
C TYR A 49 -11.74 13.80 -14.79
N GLN A 50 -12.28 12.72 -14.24
CA GLN A 50 -13.40 12.74 -13.32
C GLN A 50 -12.93 12.39 -11.91
N PRO A 51 -13.42 13.07 -10.86
CA PRO A 51 -13.09 12.72 -9.48
C PRO A 51 -13.46 11.27 -9.17
N ILE A 52 -12.58 10.56 -8.47
CA ILE A 52 -12.86 9.23 -7.93
C ILE A 52 -13.63 9.43 -6.62
N ALA A 53 -14.80 8.83 -6.51
CA ALA A 53 -15.58 8.88 -5.27
C ALA A 53 -14.94 7.98 -4.20
N PRO A 54 -14.82 8.45 -2.94
CA PRO A 54 -14.32 7.62 -1.86
C PRO A 54 -15.32 6.54 -1.44
N ASN A 55 -14.80 5.41 -0.96
CA ASN A 55 -15.60 4.42 -0.25
C ASN A 55 -15.93 4.90 1.19
N SER A 56 -16.59 4.05 1.98
CA SER A 56 -16.96 4.36 3.38
C SER A 56 -15.78 4.64 4.31
N GLN A 57 -14.56 4.24 3.94
CA GLN A 57 -13.32 4.47 4.67
C GLN A 57 -12.55 5.70 4.16
N GLY A 58 -13.08 6.41 3.16
CA GLY A 58 -12.39 7.54 2.54
C GLY A 58 -11.37 7.15 1.47
N TRP A 59 -11.36 5.89 1.02
CA TRP A 59 -10.36 5.38 0.07
C TRP A 59 -10.81 5.50 -1.37
N LEU A 60 -9.86 5.75 -2.27
CA LEU A 60 -10.07 5.94 -3.70
C LEU A 60 -9.60 4.69 -4.46
N TRP A 61 -10.48 4.10 -5.27
CA TRP A 61 -10.14 2.92 -6.07
C TRP A 61 -9.38 3.32 -7.34
N SER A 62 -8.21 2.71 -7.57
CA SER A 62 -7.52 2.76 -8.86
C SER A 62 -7.76 1.46 -9.62
N GLN A 63 -8.48 1.56 -10.75
CA GLN A 63 -8.72 0.41 -11.60
C GLN A 63 -7.42 -0.12 -12.24
N GLN A 64 -6.45 0.77 -12.50
CA GLN A 64 -5.17 0.38 -13.10
C GLN A 64 -4.29 -0.42 -12.15
N LEU A 65 -4.30 -0.06 -10.87
CA LEU A 65 -3.50 -0.74 -9.86
C LEU A 65 -4.22 -1.96 -9.28
N GLY A 66 -5.55 -2.01 -9.36
CA GLY A 66 -6.34 -3.01 -8.63
C GLY A 66 -6.24 -2.82 -7.12
N LEU A 67 -6.02 -1.58 -6.68
CA LEU A 67 -5.80 -1.23 -5.28
C LEU A 67 -6.59 0.02 -4.91
N TYR A 68 -6.96 0.11 -3.64
CA TYR A 68 -7.38 1.35 -3.01
C TYR A 68 -6.15 2.16 -2.58
N LEU A 69 -6.28 3.48 -2.68
CA LEU A 69 -5.39 4.44 -2.05
C LEU A 69 -6.15 5.16 -0.94
N GLY A 70 -5.53 5.31 0.22
CA GLY A 70 -6.17 5.96 1.35
C GLY A 70 -5.20 6.32 2.46
N LEU A 71 -5.70 6.95 3.51
CA LEU A 71 -4.89 7.35 4.66
C LEU A 71 -4.93 6.28 5.75
N SER A 72 -3.75 5.96 6.28
CA SER A 72 -3.58 5.19 7.51
C SER A 72 -2.45 5.78 8.33
N ALA A 73 -2.71 6.07 9.60
CA ALA A 73 -1.79 6.76 10.50
C ALA A 73 -1.18 8.05 9.88
N ASN A 74 -2.03 8.89 9.29
CA ASN A 74 -1.68 10.15 8.61
C ASN A 74 -0.70 9.98 7.43
N LYS A 75 -0.58 8.77 6.87
CA LYS A 75 0.24 8.48 5.70
C LYS A 75 -0.63 7.93 4.57
N LEU A 76 -0.32 8.33 3.34
CA LEU A 76 -0.89 7.69 2.16
C LEU A 76 -0.39 6.24 2.06
N ARG A 77 -1.32 5.30 1.90
CA ARG A 77 -1.06 3.86 1.84
C ARG A 77 -1.92 3.21 0.76
N TYR A 78 -1.48 2.03 0.32
CA TYR A 78 -2.24 1.15 -0.57
C TYR A 78 -2.98 0.07 0.23
N PHE A 79 -4.17 -0.28 -0.23
CA PHE A 79 -4.98 -1.36 0.32
C PHE A 79 -5.49 -2.27 -0.80
N THR A 80 -5.60 -3.57 -0.51
CA THR A 80 -6.16 -4.55 -1.45
C THR A 80 -7.65 -4.32 -1.66
N SER A 81 -8.25 -5.00 -2.63
CA SER A 81 -9.71 -5.00 -2.83
C SER A 81 -10.49 -5.48 -1.61
N GLU A 82 -9.88 -6.33 -0.79
CA GLU A 82 -10.42 -6.88 0.46
C GLU A 82 -10.23 -5.92 1.65
N GLY A 83 -9.51 -4.82 1.43
CA GLY A 83 -9.23 -3.78 2.42
C GLY A 83 -8.04 -4.06 3.33
N GLU A 84 -7.15 -4.98 2.92
CA GLU A 84 -5.92 -5.27 3.65
C GLU A 84 -4.84 -4.26 3.30
N LEU A 85 -4.07 -3.81 4.31
CA LEU A 85 -2.96 -2.89 4.11
C LEU A 85 -1.84 -3.57 3.33
N VAL A 86 -1.46 -3.00 2.18
CA VAL A 86 -0.29 -3.47 1.43
C VAL A 86 0.97 -3.05 2.19
N PRO A 87 1.85 -4.00 2.56
CA PRO A 87 3.08 -3.68 3.27
C PRO A 87 4.06 -2.96 2.36
N THR A 88 4.82 -2.03 2.93
CA THR A 88 6.02 -1.51 2.28
C THR A 88 7.08 -2.62 2.19
N PRO A 89 8.08 -2.51 1.30
CA PRO A 89 9.14 -3.50 1.22
C PRO A 89 9.86 -3.75 2.56
N ALA A 90 10.04 -2.71 3.37
CA ALA A 90 10.66 -2.83 4.70
C ALA A 90 9.74 -3.56 5.70
N GLU A 91 8.44 -3.25 5.71
CA GLU A 91 7.46 -3.96 6.54
C GLU A 91 7.36 -5.44 6.14
N ALA A 92 7.36 -5.74 4.83
CA ALA A 92 7.33 -7.10 4.32
C ALA A 92 8.59 -7.89 4.69
N ALA A 93 9.77 -7.27 4.58
CA ALA A 93 11.03 -7.87 5.02
C ALA A 93 11.01 -8.18 6.53
N GLN A 94 10.55 -7.23 7.34
CA GLN A 94 10.44 -7.43 8.78
C GLN A 94 9.44 -8.54 9.14
N GLN A 95 8.32 -8.64 8.42
CA GLN A 95 7.35 -9.71 8.59
C GLN A 95 7.96 -11.07 8.25
N ALA A 96 8.72 -11.17 7.16
CA ALA A 96 9.40 -12.40 6.76
C ALA A 96 10.44 -12.84 7.81
N GLU A 97 11.25 -11.90 8.33
CA GLU A 97 12.20 -12.19 9.41
C GLU A 97 11.50 -12.70 10.68
N ASN A 98 10.41 -12.04 11.08
CA ASN A 98 9.63 -12.44 12.24
C ASN A 98 9.01 -13.83 12.05
N GLN A 99 8.55 -14.18 10.85
CA GLN A 99 8.02 -15.50 10.53
C GLN A 99 9.12 -16.58 10.63
N VAL A 100 10.29 -16.34 10.03
CA VAL A 100 11.43 -17.27 10.11
C VAL A 100 11.85 -17.50 11.56
N GLU A 101 11.93 -16.45 12.37
CA GLU A 101 12.29 -16.57 13.78
C GLU A 101 11.21 -17.33 14.58
N GLN A 102 9.93 -17.05 14.31
CA GLN A 102 8.83 -17.76 14.96
C GLN A 102 8.81 -19.25 14.60
N GLU A 103 9.08 -19.60 13.33
CA GLU A 103 9.19 -20.98 12.88
C GLU A 103 10.38 -21.69 13.50
N ARG A 104 11.55 -21.03 13.58
CA ARG A 104 12.72 -21.56 14.28
C ARG A 104 12.42 -21.86 15.74
N GLN A 105 11.76 -20.95 16.44
CA GLN A 105 11.38 -21.15 17.83
C GLN A 105 10.37 -22.29 18.01
N LYS A 106 9.38 -22.40 17.12
CA LYS A 106 8.42 -23.52 17.13
C LYS A 106 9.11 -24.85 16.86
N SER A 107 9.99 -24.90 15.86
CA SER A 107 10.76 -26.08 15.49
C SER A 107 11.69 -26.51 16.63
N ALA A 108 12.42 -25.58 17.24
CA ALA A 108 13.29 -25.86 18.39
C ALA A 108 12.52 -26.41 19.60
N LYS A 109 11.34 -25.83 19.91
CA LYS A 109 10.46 -26.34 20.98
C LYS A 109 9.94 -27.74 20.68
N LEU A 110 9.53 -28.00 19.44
CA LEU A 110 9.06 -29.31 19.02
C LEU A 110 10.19 -30.36 19.06
N ALA A 111 11.37 -30.03 18.55
CA ALA A 111 12.55 -30.89 18.60
C ALA A 111 12.94 -31.23 20.05
N ALA A 112 12.92 -30.24 20.95
CA ALA A 112 13.12 -30.47 22.38
C ALA A 112 12.07 -31.43 22.95
N LYS A 113 10.79 -31.26 22.59
CA LYS A 113 9.72 -32.14 23.06
C LYS A 113 9.83 -33.56 22.52
N LEU A 114 10.26 -33.74 21.28
CA LEU A 114 10.51 -35.06 20.68
C LEU A 114 11.66 -35.78 21.38
N ARG A 115 12.75 -35.05 21.68
CA ARG A 115 13.88 -35.59 22.45
C ARG A 115 13.46 -36.03 23.85
N GLU A 116 12.58 -35.28 24.53
CA GLU A 116 12.00 -35.71 25.82
C GLU A 116 11.20 -37.02 25.71
N LEU A 117 10.59 -37.29 24.55
CA LEU A 117 9.85 -38.52 24.28
C LEU A 117 10.76 -39.66 23.75
N GLY A 118 12.08 -39.44 23.70
CA GLY A 118 13.04 -40.43 23.19
C GLY A 118 13.07 -40.56 21.67
N ILE A 119 12.44 -39.64 20.93
CA ILE A 119 12.44 -39.61 19.47
C ILE A 119 13.56 -38.67 19.02
N ASN A 120 14.46 -39.15 18.16
CA ASN A 120 15.51 -38.32 17.57
C ASN A 120 14.95 -37.52 16.38
N PRO A 121 14.81 -36.18 16.47
CA PRO A 121 14.25 -35.37 15.40
C PRO A 121 15.17 -35.22 14.17
N ASP A 122 16.45 -35.58 14.30
CA ASP A 122 17.48 -35.39 13.27
C ASP A 122 17.76 -36.67 12.46
N GLU A 123 17.05 -37.78 12.74
CA GLU A 123 17.30 -39.09 12.13
C GLU A 123 16.85 -39.26 10.67
N ASN A 124 16.11 -38.28 10.10
CA ASN A 124 15.58 -38.33 8.73
C ASN A 124 15.88 -37.06 7.90
N LEU A 125 16.96 -36.32 8.23
CA LEU A 125 17.46 -35.20 7.42
C LEU A 125 18.60 -35.62 6.49
#